data_AF-A0A353WS17-F1
#
_entry.id   AF-A0A353WS17-F1
#
_cell.length_a   1.000
_cell.length_b   1.000
_cell.length_c   1.000
_cell.angle_alpha   90.00
_cell.angle_beta   90.00
_cell.angle_gamma   90.00
#
_symmetry.space_group_name_H-M   'P 1'
#
loop_
_entity.id
_entity.type
_entity.pdbx_description
1 polymer ?
#
loop_
_entity_poly.entity_id
_entity_poly.type
_entity_poly.pdbx_seq_one_letter_code
_entity_poly.pdbx_strand_id
1 'polypeptide(L)'
;MGILLWQLFSTFFIIGLFNFGGGGAMLSLIQTEVVSNHAWISEQAFTDIVAISQSTPGPIGINCATYVGYQVMHDAGYSNLIAILGSASTTFALVLPSFLLFFGIIKIFNKFHDHPVFISVMTGLKPVVAGMIGAAALILIFRIRFGWNTLDISVLTENFPDWKAWAMFAISFVLAYTKKVGPIALLLSSGVIGLLIY
;
A
#
# COMPACT_ATOMS: atom_id res chain seq x y z
N MET A 1 13.85 -26.94 10.66
CA MET A 1 12.56 -26.30 11.01
C MET A 1 12.75 -24.99 11.75
N GLY A 2 13.14 -25.02 13.03
CA GLY A 2 13.15 -23.83 13.90
C GLY A 2 14.06 -22.71 13.40
N ILE A 3 15.23 -23.07 12.85
CA ILE A 3 16.20 -22.10 12.32
C ILE A 3 15.61 -21.31 11.14
N LEU A 4 14.98 -21.99 10.17
CA LEU A 4 14.42 -21.34 8.99
C LEU A 4 13.20 -20.46 9.35
N LEU A 5 12.32 -20.94 10.25
CA LEU A 5 11.20 -20.15 10.75
C LEU A 5 11.67 -18.90 11.50
N TRP A 6 12.73 -19.02 12.29
CA TRP A 6 13.32 -17.88 12.98
C TRP A 6 13.94 -16.88 12.01
N GLN A 7 14.67 -17.35 10.99
CA GLN A 7 15.21 -16.47 9.95
C GLN A 7 14.09 -15.74 9.21
N LEU A 8 13.06 -16.46 8.74
CA LEU A 8 11.88 -15.86 8.13
C LEU A 8 11.25 -14.81 9.05
N PHE A 9 11.03 -15.14 10.32
CA PHE A 9 10.47 -14.19 11.29
C PHE A 9 11.35 -12.94 11.43
N SER A 10 12.66 -13.09 11.66
CA SER A 10 13.56 -11.95 11.86
C SER A 10 13.67 -11.06 10.63
N THR A 11 13.76 -11.67 9.43
CA THR A 11 13.86 -10.94 8.16
C THR A 11 12.59 -10.13 7.92
N PHE A 12 11.41 -10.76 8.06
CA PHE A 12 10.14 -10.06 7.86
C PHE A 12 9.83 -9.05 8.96
N PHE A 13 10.31 -9.25 10.19
CA PHE A 13 10.23 -8.25 11.26
C PHE A 13 11.06 -7.00 10.93
N ILE A 14 12.28 -7.18 10.41
CA ILE A 14 13.13 -6.07 9.95
C ILE A 14 12.47 -5.35 8.77
N ILE A 15 11.97 -6.09 7.77
CA ILE A 15 11.23 -5.49 6.65
C ILE A 15 10.02 -4.68 7.16
N GLY A 16 9.29 -5.19 8.16
CA GLY A 16 8.18 -4.48 8.80
C GLY A 16 8.59 -3.18 9.50
N LEU A 17 9.80 -3.11 10.07
CA LEU A 17 10.36 -1.87 10.65
C LEU A 17 10.69 -0.82 9.59
N PHE A 18 11.08 -1.24 8.39
CA PHE A 18 11.50 -0.36 7.29
C PHE A 18 10.43 -0.22 6.19
N ASN A 19 9.16 -0.53 6.50
CA ASN A 19 8.05 -0.40 5.57
C ASN A 19 7.64 1.07 5.33
N PHE A 20 8.51 1.84 4.67
CA PHE A 20 8.25 3.22 4.26
C PHE A 20 8.39 3.33 2.74
N GLY A 21 7.39 3.91 2.06
CA GLY A 21 7.44 4.14 0.60
C GLY A 21 6.39 3.40 -0.24
N GLY A 22 5.40 2.75 0.38
CA GLY A 22 4.30 2.08 -0.32
C GLY A 22 4.66 0.68 -0.85
N GLY A 23 3.75 0.07 -1.62
CA GLY A 23 3.87 -1.34 -2.04
C GLY A 23 5.13 -1.66 -2.84
N GLY A 24 5.57 -0.75 -3.72
CA GLY A 24 6.76 -0.96 -4.57
C GLY A 24 8.07 -1.01 -3.78
N ALA A 25 8.27 -0.07 -2.85
CA ALA A 25 9.46 -0.05 -2.00
C ALA A 25 9.55 -1.29 -1.11
N MET A 26 8.40 -1.71 -0.55
CA MET A 26 8.32 -2.94 0.24
C MET A 26 8.65 -4.19 -0.59
N LEU A 27 8.13 -4.30 -1.82
CA LEU A 27 8.45 -5.43 -2.68
C LEU A 27 9.95 -5.51 -3.02
N SER A 28 10.61 -4.37 -3.26
CA SER A 28 12.05 -4.35 -3.51
C SER A 28 12.86 -4.84 -2.30
N LEU A 29 12.46 -4.46 -1.08
CA LEU A 29 13.06 -4.97 0.16
C LEU A 29 12.87 -6.49 0.30
N ILE A 30 11.65 -6.98 0.09
CA ILE A 30 11.36 -8.42 0.14
C ILE A 30 12.17 -9.16 -0.95
N GLN A 31 12.22 -8.67 -2.18
CA GLN A 31 13.00 -9.30 -3.26
C GLN A 31 14.48 -9.41 -2.89
N THR A 32 15.05 -8.31 -2.38
CA THR A 32 16.46 -8.27 -1.97
C THR A 32 16.74 -9.32 -0.91
N GLU A 33 15.93 -9.40 0.13
CA GLU A 33 16.16 -10.37 1.21
C GLU A 33 15.95 -11.82 0.77
N VAL A 34 14.83 -12.10 0.09
CA VAL A 34 14.37 -13.47 -0.15
C VAL A 34 15.05 -14.09 -1.37
N VAL A 35 15.40 -13.28 -2.39
CA VAL A 35 16.06 -13.75 -3.62
C VAL A 35 17.58 -13.52 -3.56
N SER A 36 18.03 -12.33 -3.14
CA SER A 36 19.46 -11.98 -3.24
C SER A 36 20.27 -12.39 -2.01
N ASN A 37 19.81 -12.03 -0.80
CA ASN A 37 20.58 -12.26 0.43
C ASN A 37 20.46 -13.70 0.93
N HIS A 38 19.23 -14.23 0.97
CA HIS A 38 18.98 -15.58 1.46
C HIS A 38 18.88 -16.63 0.37
N ALA A 39 18.60 -16.23 -0.88
CA ALA A 39 18.38 -17.12 -2.01
C ALA A 39 17.39 -18.26 -1.71
N TRP A 40 16.33 -17.96 -0.94
CA TRP A 40 15.33 -18.95 -0.57
C TRP A 40 14.41 -19.32 -1.73
N ILE A 41 14.16 -18.38 -2.64
CA ILE A 41 13.34 -18.59 -3.84
C ILE A 41 14.03 -17.95 -5.05
N SER A 42 13.69 -18.43 -6.25
CA SER A 42 14.16 -17.84 -7.50
C SER A 42 13.47 -16.50 -7.79
N GLU A 43 14.08 -15.68 -8.64
CA GLU A 43 13.48 -14.44 -9.13
C GLU A 43 12.15 -14.68 -9.86
N GLN A 44 12.06 -15.79 -10.60
CA GLN A 44 10.82 -16.20 -11.26
C GLN A 44 9.72 -16.55 -10.25
N ALA A 45 10.04 -17.36 -9.24
CA ALA A 45 9.09 -17.70 -8.17
C ALA A 45 8.62 -16.45 -7.40
N PHE A 46 9.53 -15.50 -7.15
CA PHE A 46 9.16 -14.22 -6.55
C PHE A 46 8.21 -13.41 -7.45
N THR A 47 8.46 -13.38 -8.75
CA THR A 47 7.59 -12.70 -9.72
C THR A 47 6.18 -13.30 -9.74
N ASP A 48 6.08 -14.62 -9.71
CA ASP A 48 4.80 -15.32 -9.62
C ASP A 48 4.06 -15.00 -8.32
N ILE A 49 4.78 -14.95 -7.19
CA ILE A 49 4.23 -14.52 -5.90
C ILE A 49 3.71 -13.08 -5.97
N VAL A 50 4.44 -12.16 -6.60
CA VAL A 50 4.00 -10.77 -6.78
C VAL A 50 2.72 -10.71 -7.61
N ALA A 51 2.62 -11.48 -8.69
CA ALA A 51 1.42 -11.55 -9.51
C ALA A 51 0.20 -12.04 -8.70
N ILE A 52 0.35 -13.11 -7.93
CA ILE A 52 -0.71 -13.63 -7.06
C ILE A 52 -1.07 -12.59 -5.98
N SER A 53 -0.08 -11.92 -5.40
CA SER A 53 -0.28 -10.89 -4.36
C SER A 53 -1.06 -9.68 -4.86
N GLN A 54 -0.94 -9.34 -6.15
CA GLN A 54 -1.71 -8.28 -6.81
C GLN A 54 -3.12 -8.72 -7.19
N SER A 55 -3.30 -10.00 -7.54
CA SER A 55 -4.61 -10.55 -7.87
C SER A 55 -5.52 -10.70 -6.64
N THR A 56 -4.93 -10.78 -5.45
CA THR A 56 -5.64 -10.94 -4.18
C THR A 56 -5.97 -9.58 -3.56
N PRO A 57 -7.20 -9.38 -3.05
CA PRO A 57 -7.53 -8.14 -2.34
C PRO A 57 -6.64 -7.96 -1.11
N GLY A 58 -6.13 -6.73 -0.91
CA GLY A 58 -5.40 -6.37 0.29
C GLY A 58 -4.07 -5.67 0.02
N PRO A 59 -3.29 -5.37 1.08
CA PRO A 59 -1.99 -4.74 0.94
C PRO A 59 -0.99 -5.72 0.31
N ILE A 60 -0.53 -5.40 -0.90
CA ILE A 60 0.37 -6.23 -1.69
C ILE A 60 1.57 -6.78 -0.91
N GLY A 61 2.19 -5.98 -0.04
CA GLY A 61 3.35 -6.40 0.73
C GLY A 61 3.03 -7.45 1.80
N ILE A 62 1.84 -7.38 2.42
CA ILE A 62 1.36 -8.39 3.37
C ILE A 62 1.05 -9.69 2.62
N ASN A 63 0.35 -9.59 1.48
CA ASN A 63 0.02 -10.75 0.65
C ASN A 63 1.32 -11.43 0.17
N CYS A 64 2.29 -10.65 -0.31
CA CYS A 64 3.59 -11.15 -0.75
C CYS A 64 4.33 -11.85 0.39
N ALA A 65 4.38 -11.25 1.59
CA ALA A 65 4.99 -11.89 2.76
C ALA A 65 4.34 -13.23 3.12
N THR A 66 3.00 -13.30 3.03
CA THR A 66 2.21 -14.51 3.28
C THR A 66 2.62 -15.64 2.33
N TYR A 67 2.67 -15.33 1.02
CA TYR A 67 3.00 -16.30 -0.02
C TYR A 67 4.48 -16.68 -0.02
N VAL A 68 5.40 -15.73 0.23
CA VAL A 68 6.82 -16.03 0.42
C VAL A 68 7.02 -16.99 1.59
N GLY A 69 6.38 -16.73 2.74
CA GLY A 69 6.48 -17.63 3.90
C GLY A 69 6.03 -19.05 3.60
N TYR A 70 5.01 -19.22 2.75
CA TYR A 70 4.58 -20.52 2.26
C TYR A 70 5.65 -21.16 1.36
N GLN A 71 6.05 -20.43 0.32
CA GLN A 71 6.90 -20.92 -0.75
C GLN A 71 8.27 -21.34 -0.22
N VAL A 72 8.89 -20.53 0.66
CA VAL A 72 10.20 -20.83 1.26
C VAL A 72 10.16 -22.13 2.06
N MET A 73 9.10 -22.35 2.84
CA MET A 73 8.95 -23.57 3.63
C MET A 73 8.63 -24.78 2.77
N HIS A 74 7.81 -24.60 1.73
CA HIS A 74 7.48 -25.64 0.78
C HIS A 74 8.73 -26.10 -0.01
N ASP A 75 9.51 -25.16 -0.54
CA ASP A 75 10.72 -25.44 -1.33
C ASP A 75 11.85 -26.04 -0.47
N ALA A 76 11.86 -25.75 0.83
CA ALA A 76 12.74 -26.41 1.80
C ALA A 76 12.30 -27.85 2.15
N GLY A 77 11.26 -28.39 1.51
CA GLY A 77 10.82 -29.78 1.65
C GLY A 77 9.95 -30.06 2.87
N TYR A 78 9.38 -29.03 3.51
CA TYR A 78 8.48 -29.21 4.65
C TYR A 78 7.04 -29.50 4.22
N SER A 79 6.24 -30.08 5.13
CA SER A 79 4.83 -30.38 4.83
C SER A 79 3.98 -29.10 4.68
N ASN A 80 2.84 -29.21 4.01
CA ASN A 80 1.91 -28.10 3.80
C ASN A 80 1.46 -27.43 5.12
N LEU A 81 1.31 -28.19 6.21
CA LEU A 81 0.95 -27.62 7.52
C LEU A 81 2.04 -26.70 8.05
N ILE A 82 3.29 -27.06 7.82
CA ILE A 82 4.44 -26.24 8.20
C ILE A 82 4.56 -25.02 7.29
N ALA A 83 4.29 -25.17 5.99
CA ALA A 83 4.31 -24.04 5.07
C ALA A 83 3.28 -22.97 5.46
N ILE A 84 2.10 -23.39 5.93
CA ILE A 84 1.10 -22.48 6.51
C ILE A 84 1.64 -21.75 7.75
N LEU A 85 2.41 -22.41 8.61
CA LEU A 85 3.07 -21.74 9.74
C LEU A 85 4.13 -20.74 9.25
N GLY A 86 4.83 -21.03 8.15
CA GLY A 86 5.71 -20.10 7.46
C GLY A 86 4.97 -18.82 7.06
N SER A 87 3.83 -18.96 6.36
CA SER A 87 2.96 -17.84 6.00
C SER A 87 2.48 -17.03 7.20
N ALA A 88 2.01 -17.70 8.25
CA ALA A 88 1.53 -17.03 9.46
C ALA A 88 2.66 -16.27 10.15
N SER A 89 3.86 -16.87 10.22
CA SER A 89 5.04 -16.28 10.83
C SER A 89 5.49 -15.02 10.11
N THR A 90 5.67 -15.08 8.78
CA THR A 90 6.13 -13.93 7.98
C THR A 90 5.11 -12.79 8.00
N THR A 91 3.82 -13.12 7.89
CA THR A 91 2.72 -12.13 7.96
C THR A 91 2.69 -11.44 9.32
N PHE A 92 2.73 -12.23 10.39
CA PHE A 92 2.71 -11.70 11.74
C PHE A 92 3.96 -10.87 12.03
N ALA A 93 5.14 -11.36 11.68
CA ALA A 93 6.41 -10.66 11.86
C ALA A 93 6.43 -9.30 11.14
N LEU A 94 5.89 -9.24 9.92
CA LEU A 94 5.84 -8.00 9.14
C LEU A 94 4.87 -6.96 9.72
N VAL A 95 3.74 -7.39 10.28
CA VAL A 95 2.72 -6.48 10.86
C VAL A 95 3.07 -6.07 12.29
N LEU A 96 3.80 -6.92 13.03
CA LEU A 96 4.09 -6.74 14.44
C LEU A 96 4.78 -5.40 14.78
N PRO A 97 5.80 -4.92 14.06
CA PRO A 97 6.42 -3.62 14.33
C PRO A 97 5.42 -2.46 14.30
N SER A 98 4.60 -2.38 13.25
CA SER A 98 3.59 -1.33 13.12
C SER A 98 2.52 -1.43 14.21
N PHE A 99 2.13 -2.66 14.58
CA PHE A 99 1.20 -2.89 15.67
C PHE A 99 1.75 -2.41 17.02
N LEU A 100 3.00 -2.72 17.34
CA LEU A 100 3.67 -2.28 18.57
C LEU A 100 3.82 -0.76 18.63
N LEU A 101 4.21 -0.14 17.50
CA LEU A 101 4.30 1.32 17.38
C LEU A 101 2.93 1.97 17.61
N PHE A 102 1.89 1.45 16.96
CA PHE A 102 0.53 1.96 17.12
C PHE A 102 0.02 1.85 18.56
N PHE A 103 0.28 0.70 19.21
CA PHE A 103 -0.05 0.50 20.61
C PHE A 103 0.66 1.52 21.52
N GLY A 104 1.95 1.79 21.25
CA GLY A 104 2.71 2.83 21.93
C GLY A 104 2.12 4.23 21.73
N ILE A 105 1.75 4.57 20.49
CA ILE A 105 1.13 5.85 20.14
C ILE A 105 -0.21 6.03 20.86
N ILE A 106 -1.06 4.99 20.94
CA ILE A 106 -2.34 5.06 21.66
C ILE A 106 -2.12 5.43 23.13
N LYS A 107 -1.10 4.85 23.77
CA LYS A 107 -0.81 5.14 25.18
C LYS A 107 -0.43 6.61 25.39
N ILE A 108 0.33 7.18 24.46
CA ILE A 108 0.68 8.61 24.46
C ILE A 108 -0.56 9.46 24.17
N PHE A 109 -1.34 9.08 23.16
CA PHE A 109 -2.57 9.74 22.77
C PHE A 109 -3.55 9.87 23.94
N ASN A 110 -3.87 8.75 24.61
CA ASN A 110 -4.78 8.74 25.75
C ASN A 110 -4.32 9.62 26.93
N LYS A 111 -3.01 9.89 27.04
CA LYS A 111 -2.45 10.76 28.08
C LYS A 111 -2.51 12.25 27.71
N PHE A 112 -2.39 12.59 26.43
CA PHE A 112 -2.17 13.97 25.98
C PHE A 112 -3.24 14.51 25.03
N HIS A 113 -4.26 13.72 24.68
CA HIS A 113 -5.29 14.12 23.73
C HIS A 113 -6.03 15.41 24.13
N ASP A 114 -6.24 15.64 25.43
CA ASP A 114 -6.91 16.84 25.94
C ASP A 114 -5.99 18.05 26.09
N HIS A 115 -4.68 17.90 25.86
CA HIS A 115 -3.74 19.00 26.00
C HIS A 115 -3.94 20.02 24.85
N PRO A 116 -4.02 21.33 25.13
CA PRO A 116 -4.36 22.35 24.13
C PRO A 116 -3.38 22.39 22.95
N VAL A 117 -2.09 22.11 23.20
CA VAL A 117 -1.09 21.98 22.12
C VAL A 117 -1.39 20.79 21.20
N PHE A 118 -1.80 19.64 21.76
CA PHE A 118 -2.13 18.46 20.95
C PHE A 118 -3.32 18.73 20.04
N ILE A 119 -4.40 19.30 20.59
CA ILE A 119 -5.60 19.70 19.83
C ILE A 119 -5.23 20.69 18.71
N SER A 120 -4.37 21.67 19.00
CA SER A 120 -3.92 22.67 18.02
C SER A 120 -3.17 22.04 16.86
N VAL A 121 -2.22 21.13 17.15
CA VAL A 121 -1.47 20.39 16.12
C VAL A 121 -2.39 19.52 15.28
N MET A 122 -3.31 18.77 15.91
CA MET A 122 -4.28 17.94 15.18
C MET A 122 -5.21 18.78 14.29
N THR A 123 -5.60 19.96 14.76
CA THR A 123 -6.45 20.89 13.98
C THR A 123 -5.70 21.45 12.78
N GLY A 124 -4.41 21.78 12.92
CA GLY A 124 -3.54 22.18 11.82
C GLY A 124 -3.25 21.05 10.82
N LEU A 125 -3.21 19.79 11.29
CA LEU A 125 -2.96 18.64 10.44
C LEU A 125 -4.11 18.38 9.44
N LYS A 126 -5.36 18.61 9.83
CA LYS A 126 -6.54 18.40 8.96
C LYS A 126 -6.45 19.11 7.60
N PRO A 127 -6.26 20.44 7.52
CA PRO A 127 -6.14 21.14 6.23
C PRO A 127 -4.85 20.77 5.48
N VAL A 128 -3.77 20.42 6.18
CA VAL A 128 -2.52 19.94 5.54
C VAL A 128 -2.78 18.64 4.78
N VAL A 129 -3.42 17.66 5.41
CA VAL A 129 -3.76 16.39 4.78
C VAL A 129 -4.72 16.61 3.61
N ALA A 130 -5.74 17.46 3.78
CA ALA A 130 -6.66 17.80 2.68
C ALA A 130 -5.92 18.45 1.49
N GLY A 131 -4.98 19.36 1.76
CA GLY A 131 -4.14 20.00 0.75
C GLY A 131 -3.21 19.01 0.05
N MET A 132 -2.60 18.07 0.79
CA MET A 132 -1.75 17.02 0.21
C MET A 132 -2.54 16.07 -0.70
N ILE A 133 -3.73 15.65 -0.29
CA ILE A 133 -4.61 14.82 -1.12
C ILE A 133 -5.05 15.60 -2.37
N GLY A 134 -5.40 16.88 -2.22
CA GLY A 134 -5.72 17.76 -3.34
C GLY A 134 -4.54 17.93 -4.31
N ALA A 135 -3.32 18.10 -3.79
CA ALA A 135 -2.11 18.18 -4.60
C ALA A 135 -1.86 16.89 -5.38
N ALA A 136 -2.02 15.72 -4.75
CA ALA A 136 -1.92 14.44 -5.44
C ALA A 136 -2.96 14.31 -6.57
N ALA A 137 -4.20 14.73 -6.32
CA ALA A 137 -5.24 14.76 -7.35
C ALA A 137 -4.88 15.70 -8.51
N LEU A 138 -4.33 16.88 -8.22
CA LEU A 138 -3.89 17.82 -9.25
C LEU A 138 -2.73 17.26 -10.09
N ILE A 139 -1.78 16.55 -9.48
CA ILE A 139 -0.67 15.90 -10.21
C ILE A 139 -1.18 14.78 -11.13
N LEU A 140 -2.26 14.10 -10.76
CA LEU A 140 -2.90 13.09 -11.63
C LEU A 140 -3.65 13.72 -12.81
N ILE A 141 -4.18 14.93 -12.66
CA ILE A 141 -4.93 15.65 -13.71
C ILE A 141 -3.99 16.46 -14.62
N PHE A 142 -3.02 17.17 -14.02
CA PHE A 142 -2.16 18.13 -14.69
C PHE A 142 -0.69 17.73 -14.61
N ARG A 143 -0.02 17.80 -15.75
CA ARG A 143 1.43 17.74 -15.84
C ARG A 143 1.97 19.13 -15.55
N ILE A 144 2.60 19.27 -14.40
CA ILE A 144 3.20 20.53 -13.96
C ILE A 144 4.71 20.43 -14.11
N ARG A 145 5.30 21.18 -15.04
CA ARG A 145 6.75 21.29 -15.21
C ARG A 145 7.23 22.67 -14.78
N PHE A 146 8.03 22.69 -13.72
CA PHE A 146 8.71 23.89 -13.25
C PHE A 146 10.07 24.04 -13.95
N GLY A 147 10.15 24.95 -14.92
CA GLY A 147 11.40 25.48 -15.45
C GLY A 147 11.74 26.84 -14.84
N TRP A 148 13.02 27.20 -14.84
CA TRP A 148 13.52 28.47 -14.27
C TRP A 148 12.77 29.71 -14.79
N ASN A 149 12.29 29.69 -16.05
CA ASN A 149 11.54 30.77 -16.68
C ASN A 149 10.21 30.31 -17.34
N THR A 150 9.80 29.05 -17.16
CA THR A 150 8.63 28.48 -17.83
C THR A 150 7.81 27.61 -16.88
N LEU A 151 6.55 27.98 -16.69
CA LEU A 151 5.54 27.14 -16.04
C LEU A 151 4.68 26.52 -17.12
N ASP A 152 4.97 25.27 -17.46
CA ASP A 152 4.16 24.50 -18.40
C ASP A 152 3.17 23.65 -17.60
N ILE A 153 1.89 24.00 -17.72
CA ILE A 153 0.76 23.30 -17.11
C ILE A 153 -0.08 22.76 -18.26
N SER A 154 0.01 21.45 -18.48
CA SER A 154 -0.78 20.73 -19.49
C SER A 154 -1.64 19.66 -18.82
N VAL A 155 -2.81 19.36 -19.38
CA VAL A 155 -3.64 18.25 -18.90
C VAL A 155 -2.97 16.93 -19.31
N LEU A 156 -2.90 15.95 -18.41
CA LEU A 156 -2.49 14.59 -18.78
C LEU A 156 -3.61 13.95 -19.60
N THR A 157 -3.48 13.99 -20.92
CA THR A 157 -4.41 13.33 -21.84
C THR A 157 -4.43 11.82 -21.68
N GLU A 158 -3.42 11.21 -21.04
CA GLU A 158 -3.42 9.78 -20.68
C GLU A 158 -4.48 9.46 -19.61
N ASN A 159 -4.65 10.34 -18.61
CA ASN A 159 -5.60 10.14 -17.51
C ASN A 159 -6.97 10.77 -17.83
N PHE A 160 -6.98 11.89 -18.56
CA PHE A 160 -8.18 12.62 -18.98
C PHE A 160 -8.18 12.82 -20.51
N PRO A 161 -8.43 11.76 -21.29
CA PRO A 161 -8.37 11.81 -22.75
C PRO A 161 -9.51 12.65 -23.35
N ASP A 162 -10.74 12.47 -22.84
CA ASP A 162 -11.95 13.04 -23.42
C ASP A 162 -12.83 13.76 -22.39
N TRP A 163 -13.80 14.53 -22.89
CA TRP A 163 -14.86 15.15 -22.08
C TRP A 163 -15.64 14.13 -21.23
N LYS A 164 -15.70 12.86 -21.67
CA LYS A 164 -16.37 11.77 -20.94
C LYS A 164 -15.68 11.48 -19.61
N ALA A 165 -14.34 11.52 -19.58
CA ALA A 165 -13.57 11.33 -18.34
C ALA A 165 -13.85 12.47 -17.34
N TRP A 166 -13.91 13.71 -17.83
CA TRP A 166 -14.29 14.87 -17.02
C TRP A 166 -15.72 14.77 -16.48
N ALA A 167 -16.67 14.29 -17.29
CA ALA A 167 -18.04 14.06 -16.87
C ALA A 167 -18.11 12.97 -15.77
N MET A 168 -17.41 11.85 -15.94
CA MET A 168 -17.35 10.79 -14.93
C MET A 168 -16.74 11.26 -13.62
N PHE A 169 -15.67 12.06 -13.68
CA PHE A 169 -15.06 12.69 -12.50
C PHE A 169 -16.04 13.62 -11.79
N ALA A 170 -16.69 14.53 -12.53
CA ALA A 170 -17.65 15.48 -11.96
C ALA A 170 -18.85 14.77 -11.32
N ILE A 171 -19.42 13.77 -11.99
CA ILE A 171 -20.54 12.97 -11.47
C ILE A 171 -20.11 12.23 -10.20
N SER A 172 -18.95 11.57 -10.23
CA SER A 172 -18.44 10.84 -9.07
C SER A 172 -18.20 11.76 -7.88
N PHE A 173 -17.64 12.96 -8.11
CA PHE A 173 -17.41 13.96 -7.09
C PHE A 173 -18.72 14.48 -6.48
N VAL A 174 -19.72 14.80 -7.31
CA VAL A 174 -21.04 15.26 -6.85
C VAL A 174 -21.74 14.17 -6.06
N LEU A 175 -21.70 12.91 -6.51
CA LEU A 175 -22.28 11.78 -5.79
C LEU A 175 -21.58 11.51 -4.45
N ALA A 176 -20.26 11.63 -4.41
CA ALA A 176 -19.49 11.51 -3.16
C ALA A 176 -19.87 12.62 -2.17
N TYR A 177 -19.95 13.87 -2.64
CA TYR A 177 -20.22 15.03 -1.79
C TYR A 177 -21.67 15.08 -1.30
N THR A 178 -22.64 14.89 -2.19
CA THR A 178 -24.06 15.07 -1.87
C THR A 178 -24.70 13.81 -1.28
N LYS A 179 -24.42 12.65 -1.87
CA LYS A 179 -25.06 11.38 -1.51
C LYS A 179 -24.19 10.48 -0.62
N LYS A 180 -22.97 10.91 -0.29
CA LYS A 180 -22.02 10.16 0.55
C LYS A 180 -21.85 8.71 0.08
N VAL A 181 -21.90 8.50 -1.24
CA VAL A 181 -21.74 7.17 -1.83
C VAL A 181 -20.35 6.66 -1.48
N GLY A 182 -20.27 5.42 -1.01
CA GLY A 182 -19.01 4.81 -0.60
C GLY A 182 -17.99 4.74 -1.75
N PRO A 183 -16.68 4.85 -1.47
CA PRO A 183 -15.64 4.79 -2.50
C PRO A 183 -15.69 3.53 -3.38
N ILE A 184 -16.01 2.37 -2.79
CA ILE A 184 -16.10 1.10 -3.51
C ILE A 184 -17.19 1.14 -4.59
N ALA A 185 -18.37 1.66 -4.25
CA ALA A 185 -19.47 1.76 -5.21
C ALA A 185 -19.17 2.77 -6.33
N LEU A 186 -18.50 3.87 -6.02
CA LEU A 186 -18.05 4.85 -7.02
C LEU A 186 -17.00 4.26 -7.96
N LEU A 187 -16.05 3.48 -7.44
CA LEU A 187 -15.03 2.82 -8.24
C LEU A 187 -15.63 1.75 -9.15
N LEU A 188 -16.52 0.91 -8.64
CA LEU A 188 -17.17 -0.13 -9.44
C LEU A 188 -18.08 0.47 -10.52
N SER A 189 -18.91 1.45 -10.17
CA SER A 189 -19.80 2.10 -11.14
C SER A 189 -19.03 2.86 -12.20
N SER A 190 -17.99 3.62 -11.82
CA SER A 190 -17.15 4.30 -12.80
C SER A 190 -16.36 3.32 -13.68
N GLY A 191 -15.85 2.21 -13.12
CA GLY A 191 -15.19 1.15 -13.91
C GLY A 191 -16.12 0.49 -14.94
N VAL A 192 -17.35 0.14 -14.55
CA VAL A 192 -18.35 -0.44 -15.46
C VAL A 192 -18.77 0.56 -16.54
N ILE A 193 -19.01 1.82 -16.16
CA ILE A 193 -19.34 2.89 -17.12
C ILE A 193 -18.16 3.11 -18.09
N GLY A 194 -16.93 3.10 -17.60
CA GLY A 194 -15.72 3.21 -18.42
C GLY A 194 -15.64 2.12 -19.48
N LEU A 195 -15.84 0.86 -19.10
CA LEU A 195 -15.86 -0.31 -20.00
C LEU A 195 -16.97 -0.26 -21.08
N LEU A 196 -18.06 0.46 -20.83
CA LEU A 196 -19.16 0.59 -21.81
C LEU A 196 -18.94 1.74 -22.78
N ILE A 197 -18.15 2.75 -22.39
CA ILE A 197 -18.00 4.01 -23.09
C ILE A 197 -16.70 4.06 -23.92
N TYR A 198 -15.70 3.26 -23.55
CA TYR A 198 -14.40 3.09 -24.19
C TYR A 198 -14.20 1.63 -24.57
#